data_AF-A0AAW2UVG8-F1
#
_entry.id   AF-A0AAW2UVG8-F1
#
_cell.length_a   1.000
_cell.length_b   1.000
_cell.length_c   1.000
_cell.angle_alpha   90.00
_cell.angle_beta   90.00
_cell.angle_gamma   90.00
#
_symmetry.space_group_name_H-M   'P 1'
#
loop_
_entity.id
_entity.type
_entity.pdbx_description
1 polymer ?
#
loop_
_entity_poly.entity_id
_entity_poly.type
_entity_poly.pdbx_seq_one_letter_code
_entity_poly.pdbx_strand_id
1 'polypeptide(L)'
;MPKVLLFAWICARDALPTVSNLWKRGVRVEGGCLGCGSKEEDLMHVLYLCNFARLTWALSDLPCRIIEYREGGESWLRAVFEQIRGPGFDYFLTICWALWRERNNRLFEGSGCKAQEIIGWAKRSCFTHLASSQERQSRAGVG
;
A
#
# COMPACT_ATOMS: atom_id res chain seq x y z
N MET A 1 -13.67 1.90 1.49
CA MET A 1 -12.61 2.76 0.92
C MET A 1 -12.47 2.53 -0.58
N PRO A 2 -13.26 3.21 -1.44
CA PRO A 2 -13.27 2.91 -2.87
C PRO A 2 -11.90 3.05 -3.57
N LYS A 3 -11.14 4.10 -3.23
CA LYS A 3 -9.80 4.35 -3.80
C LYS A 3 -8.80 3.24 -3.48
N VAL A 4 -8.85 2.69 -2.26
CA VAL A 4 -7.92 1.63 -1.82
C VAL A 4 -8.25 0.30 -2.47
N LEU A 5 -9.54 -0.01 -2.66
CA LEU A 5 -9.95 -1.22 -3.38
C LEU A 5 -9.58 -1.14 -4.87
N LEU A 6 -9.80 0.02 -5.51
CA LEU A 6 -9.36 0.24 -6.89
C LEU A 6 -7.83 0.10 -7.00
N PHE A 7 -7.09 0.70 -6.07
CA PHE A 7 -5.64 0.54 -6.01
C PHE A 7 -5.23 -0.93 -5.85
N ALA A 8 -5.86 -1.68 -4.94
CA ALA A 8 -5.55 -3.10 -4.72
C ALA A 8 -5.75 -3.93 -5.99
N TRP A 9 -6.81 -3.63 -6.75
CA TRP A 9 -7.05 -4.27 -8.05
C TRP A 9 -5.98 -3.91 -9.10
N ILE A 10 -5.57 -2.64 -9.18
CA ILE A 10 -4.48 -2.21 -10.08
C ILE A 10 -3.14 -2.85 -9.67
N CYS A 11 -2.89 -2.96 -8.37
CA CYS A 11 -1.71 -3.60 -7.77
C CYS A 11 -1.67 -5.09 -8.12
N ALA A 12 -2.77 -5.82 -7.95
CA ALA A 12 -2.87 -7.23 -8.30
C ALA A 12 -2.46 -7.49 -9.76
N ARG A 13 -2.83 -6.57 -10.66
CA ARG A 13 -2.54 -6.67 -12.10
C ARG A 13 -1.17 -6.14 -12.53
N ASP A 14 -0.29 -5.78 -11.59
CA ASP A 14 0.99 -5.09 -11.85
C ASP A 14 0.83 -3.91 -12.84
N ALA A 15 -0.22 -3.12 -12.64
CA ALA A 15 -0.60 -2.07 -13.58
C ALA A 15 -0.29 -0.65 -13.09
N LEU A 16 0.30 -0.50 -11.89
CA LEU A 16 0.73 0.79 -11.35
C LEU A 16 1.85 1.40 -12.20
N PRO A 17 1.88 2.74 -12.37
CA PRO A 17 2.91 3.45 -13.15
C PRO A 17 4.25 3.57 -12.41
N THR A 18 4.85 2.43 -12.07
CA THR A 18 6.24 2.32 -11.62
C THR A 18 7.18 2.59 -12.80
N VAL A 19 8.45 2.92 -12.53
CA VAL A 19 9.45 3.12 -13.59
C VAL A 19 9.48 1.90 -14.54
N SER A 20 9.54 0.69 -13.97
CA SER A 20 9.56 -0.56 -14.74
C SER A 20 8.32 -0.70 -15.65
N ASN A 21 7.12 -0.41 -15.14
CA ASN A 21 5.89 -0.54 -15.93
C ASN A 21 5.71 0.56 -16.98
N LEU A 22 6.21 1.77 -16.73
CA LEU A 22 6.26 2.84 -17.73
C LEU A 22 7.19 2.46 -18.88
N TRP A 23 8.36 1.90 -18.58
CA TRP A 23 9.30 1.43 -19.59
C TRP A 23 8.73 0.29 -20.44
N LYS A 24 8.03 -0.68 -19.82
CA LYS A 24 7.31 -1.75 -20.55
C LYS A 24 6.26 -1.18 -21.52
N ARG A 25 5.67 -0.02 -21.23
CA ARG A 25 4.69 0.69 -22.07
C ARG A 25 5.34 1.65 -23.08
N GLY A 26 6.67 1.63 -23.21
CA GLY A 26 7.41 2.51 -24.13
C GLY A 26 7.60 3.94 -23.64
N VAL A 27 7.17 4.26 -22.42
CA VAL A 27 7.38 5.58 -21.82
C VAL A 27 8.72 5.58 -21.10
N ARG A 28 9.73 6.19 -21.72
CA ARG A 28 11.06 6.35 -21.13
C ARG A 28 11.03 7.47 -20.10
N VAL A 29 11.23 7.10 -18.84
CA VAL A 29 11.43 8.03 -17.73
C VAL A 29 12.80 7.77 -17.12
N GLU A 30 13.55 8.82 -16.86
CA GLU A 30 14.74 8.73 -16.02
C GLU A 30 14.29 8.65 -14.56
N GLY A 31 14.88 7.76 -13.78
CA GLY A 31 14.60 7.71 -12.35
C GLY A 31 14.72 6.33 -11.75
N GLY A 32 14.30 6.27 -10.50
CA GLY A 32 14.32 5.09 -9.64
C GLY A 32 13.53 5.42 -8.38
N CYS A 33 13.69 4.64 -7.31
CA CYS A 33 12.89 4.82 -6.11
C CYS A 33 13.33 6.06 -5.32
N LEU A 34 12.47 7.09 -5.29
CA LEU A 34 12.69 8.31 -4.49
C LEU A 34 12.61 8.09 -2.96
N GLY A 35 12.18 6.90 -2.53
CA GLY A 35 12.16 6.52 -1.12
C GLY A 35 13.52 6.08 -0.59
N CYS A 36 14.34 5.42 -1.41
CA CYS A 36 15.62 4.85 -0.99
C CYS A 36 16.82 5.19 -1.87
N GLY A 37 16.61 5.89 -3.00
CA GLY A 37 17.65 6.23 -3.97
C GLY A 37 18.06 5.09 -4.91
N SER A 38 17.37 3.94 -4.89
CA SER A 38 17.60 2.83 -5.83
C SER A 38 17.37 3.28 -7.27
N LYS A 39 18.18 2.80 -8.22
CA LYS A 39 17.95 3.00 -9.67
C LYS A 39 16.83 2.13 -10.22
N GLU A 40 16.44 1.09 -9.49
CA GLU A 40 15.37 0.18 -9.88
C GLU A 40 14.12 0.50 -9.06
N GLU A 41 12.98 0.58 -9.74
CA GLU A 41 11.66 0.73 -9.13
C GLU A 41 10.63 -0.11 -9.89
N ASP A 42 10.11 -1.13 -9.23
CA ASP A 42 8.96 -1.92 -9.64
C ASP A 42 7.89 -1.93 -8.54
N LEU A 43 6.81 -2.67 -8.76
CA LEU A 43 5.70 -2.76 -7.80
C LEU A 43 6.17 -3.23 -6.42
N MET A 44 6.91 -4.33 -6.38
CA MET A 44 7.33 -4.94 -5.11
C MET A 44 8.43 -4.15 -4.44
N HIS A 45 9.25 -3.42 -5.20
CA HIS A 45 10.18 -2.45 -4.66
C HIS A 45 9.45 -1.36 -3.90
N VAL A 46 8.47 -0.70 -4.52
CA VAL A 46 7.73 0.40 -3.88
C VAL A 46 6.97 -0.09 -2.65
N LEU A 47 6.34 -1.26 -2.72
CA LEU A 47 5.46 -1.74 -1.66
C LEU A 47 6.15 -2.56 -0.58
N TYR A 48 7.32 -3.14 -0.82
CA TYR A 48 7.94 -4.07 0.14
C TYR A 48 9.46 -3.99 0.22
N LEU A 49 10.19 -4.08 -0.91
CA LEU A 49 11.66 -4.22 -0.89
C LEU A 49 12.41 -2.91 -0.66
N CYS A 50 11.78 -1.75 -0.86
CA CYS A 50 12.40 -0.46 -0.59
C CYS A 50 12.76 -0.32 0.91
N ASN A 51 13.92 0.25 1.23
CA ASN A 51 14.34 0.52 2.62
C ASN A 51 13.26 1.26 3.42
N PHE A 52 12.64 2.27 2.80
CA PHE A 52 11.56 3.04 3.40
C PHE A 52 10.29 2.20 3.61
N ALA A 53 9.94 1.35 2.64
CA ALA A 53 8.81 0.42 2.76
C ALA A 53 9.05 -0.58 3.89
N ARG A 54 10.24 -1.21 3.95
CA ARG A 54 10.62 -2.13 5.05
C ARG A 54 10.54 -1.48 6.41
N LEU A 55 11.04 -0.25 6.55
CA LEU A 55 10.92 0.50 7.80
C LEU A 55 9.45 0.75 8.17
N THR A 56 8.63 1.12 7.18
CA THR A 56 7.18 1.31 7.39
C THR A 56 6.52 0.03 7.87
N TRP A 57 6.81 -1.12 7.26
CA TRP A 57 6.30 -2.42 7.70
C TRP A 57 6.80 -2.82 9.09
N ALA A 58 8.07 -2.56 9.41
CA ALA A 58 8.64 -2.84 10.72
C ALA A 58 8.01 -1.99 11.85
N LEU A 59 7.48 -0.81 11.50
CA LEU A 59 6.73 0.05 12.42
C LEU A 59 5.24 -0.26 12.46
N SER A 60 4.75 -1.17 11.59
CA SER A 60 3.36 -1.61 11.61
C SER A 60 3.14 -2.63 12.72
N ASP A 61 1.89 -2.74 13.20
CA ASP A 61 1.53 -3.78 14.19
C ASP A 61 1.26 -5.15 13.53
N LEU A 62 1.50 -5.28 12.22
CA LEU A 62 1.29 -6.53 11.48
C LEU A 62 2.54 -7.44 11.63
N PRO A 63 2.36 -8.73 11.98
CA PRO A 63 3.48 -9.65 12.06
C PRO A 63 4.22 -9.80 10.73
N CYS A 64 5.55 -9.69 10.73
CA CYS A 64 6.37 -9.80 9.51
C CYS A 64 6.11 -11.08 8.70
N ARG A 65 5.83 -12.20 9.38
CA ARG A 65 5.49 -13.49 8.73
C ARG A 65 4.25 -13.40 7.82
N ILE A 66 3.31 -12.52 8.15
CA ILE A 66 2.05 -12.37 7.41
C ILE A 66 2.27 -11.63 6.11
N ILE A 67 3.15 -10.63 6.12
CA ILE A 67 3.43 -9.76 4.97
C ILE A 67 4.60 -10.25 4.12
N GLU A 68 5.05 -11.48 4.32
CA GLU A 68 6.22 -12.05 3.65
C GLU A 68 6.18 -11.83 2.12
N TYR A 69 7.33 -11.50 1.56
CA TYR A 69 7.48 -11.25 0.13
C TYR A 69 6.91 -12.41 -0.71
N ARG A 70 6.19 -12.03 -1.77
CA ARG A 70 5.83 -12.91 -2.89
C ARG A 70 6.10 -12.14 -4.18
N GLU A 71 6.48 -12.84 -5.22
CA GLU A 71 6.70 -12.22 -6.52
C GLU A 71 5.35 -11.83 -7.15
N GLY A 72 5.16 -10.53 -7.38
CA GLY A 72 3.95 -9.98 -7.99
C GLY A 72 2.85 -9.59 -7.00
N GLY A 73 2.08 -8.56 -7.36
CA GLY A 73 1.04 -8.00 -6.50
C GLY A 73 -0.10 -8.98 -6.18
N GLU A 74 -0.58 -9.74 -7.17
CA GLU A 74 -1.69 -10.68 -6.96
C GLU A 74 -1.34 -11.78 -5.94
N SER A 75 -0.20 -12.44 -6.15
CA SER A 75 0.24 -13.54 -5.29
C SER A 75 0.47 -13.05 -3.85
N TRP A 76 1.03 -11.85 -3.69
CA TRP A 76 1.27 -11.25 -2.40
C TRP A 76 -0.04 -10.87 -1.69
N LEU A 77 -0.93 -10.13 -2.36
CA LEU A 77 -2.23 -9.76 -1.80
C LEU A 77 -3.05 -11.00 -1.39
N ARG A 78 -3.04 -12.05 -2.21
CA ARG A 78 -3.71 -13.32 -1.93
C ARG A 78 -3.13 -14.01 -0.69
N ALA A 79 -1.80 -14.13 -0.61
CA ALA A 79 -1.12 -14.78 0.51
C ALA A 79 -1.33 -14.04 1.85
N VAL A 80 -1.36 -12.70 1.83
CA VAL A 80 -1.69 -11.92 3.03
C VAL A 80 -3.16 -12.10 3.40
N PHE A 81 -4.06 -12.04 2.41
CA PHE A 81 -5.49 -12.24 2.64
C PHE A 81 -5.72 -13.58 3.33
N GLU A 82 -5.11 -14.67 2.86
CA GLU A 82 -5.23 -16.01 3.44
C GLU A 82 -4.90 -16.10 4.93
N GLN A 83 -4.05 -15.20 5.43
CA GLN A 83 -3.60 -15.18 6.82
C GLN A 83 -4.37 -14.19 7.70
N ILE A 84 -4.84 -13.07 7.13
CA ILE A 84 -5.58 -12.02 7.86
C ILE A 84 -6.81 -11.53 7.08
N ARG A 85 -7.94 -11.36 7.79
CA ARG A 85 -9.21 -10.90 7.20
C ARG A 85 -9.74 -9.66 7.91
N GLY A 86 -10.74 -9.03 7.30
CA GLY A 86 -11.46 -7.90 7.89
C GLY A 86 -10.53 -6.73 8.24
N PRO A 87 -10.64 -6.14 9.44
CA PRO A 87 -9.85 -4.97 9.84
C PRO A 87 -8.34 -5.08 9.64
N GLY A 88 -7.77 -6.27 9.83
CA GLY A 88 -6.33 -6.50 9.63
C GLY A 88 -5.93 -6.40 8.16
N PHE A 89 -6.74 -6.97 7.26
CA PHE A 89 -6.50 -6.88 5.82
C PHE A 89 -6.75 -5.48 5.29
N ASP A 90 -7.78 -4.80 5.79
CA ASP A 90 -8.04 -3.39 5.47
C ASP A 90 -6.85 -2.51 5.88
N TYR A 91 -6.26 -2.77 7.05
CA TYR A 91 -5.07 -2.08 7.51
C TYR A 91 -3.86 -2.34 6.61
N PHE A 92 -3.62 -3.59 6.24
CA PHE A 92 -2.60 -3.96 5.28
C PHE A 92 -2.74 -3.24 3.93
N LEU A 93 -3.95 -3.25 3.33
CA LEU A 93 -4.22 -2.55 2.06
C LEU A 93 -4.04 -1.03 2.20
N THR A 94 -4.40 -0.48 3.36
CA THR A 94 -4.24 0.95 3.66
C THR A 94 -2.77 1.36 3.72
N ILE A 95 -1.90 0.52 4.30
CA ILE A 95 -0.44 0.74 4.29
C ILE A 95 0.10 0.68 2.86
N CYS A 96 -0.31 -0.33 2.08
CA CYS A 96 0.11 -0.45 0.67
C CYS A 96 -0.27 0.81 -0.13
N TRP A 97 -1.51 1.29 0.04
CA TRP A 97 -1.96 2.54 -0.56
C TRP A 97 -1.17 3.75 -0.08
N ALA A 98 -0.86 3.83 1.21
CA ALA A 98 -0.10 4.95 1.76
C ALA A 98 1.33 4.99 1.22
N LEU A 99 2.00 3.84 1.10
CA LEU A 99 3.32 3.73 0.48
C LEU A 99 3.28 4.17 -0.99
N TRP A 100 2.27 3.74 -1.74
CA TRP A 100 2.08 4.17 -3.12
C TRP A 100 1.84 5.69 -3.23
N ARG A 101 1.00 6.23 -2.35
CA ARG A 101 0.73 7.68 -2.31
C ARG A 101 1.99 8.46 -1.96
N GLU A 102 2.75 8.00 -0.97
CA GLU A 102 4.01 8.62 -0.57
C GLU A 102 5.02 8.65 -1.72
N ARG A 103 5.16 7.55 -2.47
CA ARG A 103 5.99 7.51 -3.66
C ARG A 103 5.57 8.59 -4.68
N ASN A 104 4.27 8.75 -4.91
CA ASN A 104 3.77 9.76 -5.84
C ASN A 104 3.98 11.19 -5.33
N ASN A 105 3.78 11.44 -4.03
CA ASN A 105 4.05 12.75 -3.43
C ASN A 105 5.52 13.14 -3.58
N ARG A 106 6.45 12.20 -3.35
CA ARG A 106 7.88 12.43 -3.58
C ARG A 106 8.19 12.79 -5.02
N LEU A 107 7.50 12.15 -5.98
CA LEU A 107 7.71 12.38 -7.41
C LEU A 107 7.15 13.72 -7.89
N PHE A 108 5.93 14.07 -7.49
CA PHE A 108 5.21 15.21 -8.07
C PHE A 108 5.25 16.48 -7.21
N GLU A 109 5.40 16.33 -5.89
CA GLU A 109 5.39 17.45 -4.94
C GLU A 109 6.78 17.72 -4.35
N GLY A 110 7.76 16.84 -4.58
CA GLY A 110 9.10 16.93 -3.99
C GLY A 110 9.09 16.83 -2.45
N SER A 111 7.98 16.36 -1.87
CA SER A 111 7.77 16.26 -0.44
C SER A 111 7.54 14.82 -0.03
N GLY A 112 7.88 14.48 1.22
CA GLY A 112 7.69 13.15 1.76
C GLY A 112 7.61 13.15 3.28
N CYS A 113 6.92 12.17 3.83
CA CYS A 113 6.77 11.99 5.27
C CYS A 113 7.64 10.85 5.80
N LYS A 114 7.75 10.77 7.13
CA LYS A 114 8.45 9.66 7.81
C LYS A 114 7.57 8.42 7.86
N ALA A 115 8.19 7.25 7.93
CA ALA A 115 7.50 5.97 8.04
C ALA A 115 6.50 5.93 9.23
N GLN A 116 6.85 6.55 10.35
CA GLN A 116 5.95 6.70 11.52
C GLN A 116 4.66 7.46 11.18
N GLU A 117 4.74 8.49 10.34
CA GLU A 117 3.60 9.31 9.94
C GLU A 117 2.66 8.51 9.03
N ILE A 118 3.21 7.69 8.13
CA ILE A 118 2.44 6.73 7.31
C ILE A 118 1.65 5.78 8.20
N ILE A 119 2.31 5.16 9.17
CA ILE A 119 1.66 4.21 10.09
C ILE A 119 0.59 4.90 10.93
N GLY A 120 0.87 6.08 11.49
CA GLY A 120 -0.11 6.86 12.23
C GLY A 120 -1.33 7.21 11.39
N TRP A 121 -1.12 7.63 10.13
CA TRP A 121 -2.21 7.91 9.20
C TRP A 121 -3.02 6.66 8.83
N ALA A 122 -2.36 5.54 8.57
CA ALA A 122 -3.01 4.28 8.19
C ALA A 122 -3.88 3.73 9.33
N LYS A 123 -3.39 3.78 10.57
CA LYS A 123 -4.15 3.39 11.77
C LYS A 123 -5.43 4.22 11.87
N ARG A 124 -5.31 5.56 11.87
CA ARG A 124 -6.46 6.47 11.96
C ARG A 124 -7.47 6.24 10.84
N SER A 125 -7.01 6.06 9.60
CA SER A 125 -7.87 5.84 8.45
C SER A 125 -8.67 4.54 8.55
N CYS A 126 -8.06 3.46 9.07
CA CYS A 126 -8.78 2.20 9.28
C CYS A 126 -9.82 2.31 10.40
N PHE A 127 -9.48 2.93 11.53
CA PHE A 127 -10.40 3.07 12.66
C PHE A 127 -11.63 3.94 12.32
N THR A 128 -11.46 5.05 11.58
CA THR A 128 -12.60 5.90 11.17
C THR A 128 -13.52 5.18 10.18
N HIS A 129 -12.97 4.35 9.29
CA HIS A 129 -13.77 3.57 8.36
C HIS A 129 -14.52 2.40 9.03
N LEU A 130 -13.95 1.78 10.06
CA LEU A 130 -14.62 0.74 10.84
C LEU A 130 -15.77 1.31 11.66
N ALA A 131 -15.55 2.43 12.37
CA ALA A 131 -16.58 3.10 13.15
C ALA A 131 -17.79 3.51 12.29
N SER A 132 -17.53 4.13 11.13
CA SER A 132 -18.60 4.54 10.21
C SER A 132 -19.31 3.37 9.50
N SER A 133 -18.69 2.18 9.43
CA SER A 133 -19.31 0.98 8.84
C SER A 133 -20.21 0.25 9.85
N GLN A 134 -19.81 0.22 11.12
CA GLN A 134 -20.61 -0.32 12.21
C GLN A 134 -21.87 0.53 12.47
N GLU A 135 -21.75 1.87 12.42
CA GLU A 135 -22.91 2.78 12.53
C GLU A 135 -23.93 2.63 11.39
N ARG A 136 -23.47 2.25 10.18
CA ARG A 136 -24.37 2.00 9.04
C ARG A 136 -25.09 0.66 9.16
N GLN A 137 -24.42 -0.37 9.69
CA GLN A 137 -25.05 -1.68 9.96
C GLN A 137 -26.05 -1.62 11.10
N SER A 138 -25.77 -0.86 12.17
CA SER A 138 -26.72 -0.69 13.29
C SER A 138 -27.98 0.09 12.88
N ARG A 139 -27.88 1.04 11.96
CA ARG A 139 -29.04 1.75 11.39
C ARG A 139 -29.84 0.92 10.39
N ALA A 140 -29.21 -0.01 9.69
CA ALA A 140 -29.86 -0.88 8.72
C ALA A 140 -30.56 -2.10 9.36
N GLY A 141 -30.22 -2.46 10.60
CA GLY A 141 -30.83 -3.57 11.36
C GLY A 141 -32.01 -3.20 12.26
N VAL A 142 -32.50 -1.95 12.19
CA VAL A 142 -33.62 -1.43 12.99
C VAL A 142 -34.86 -1.14 12.11
N GLY A 143 -34.88 -1.64 10.88
CA GLY A 143 -35.99 -1.49 9.92
C GLY A 143 -36.76 -2.78 9.70
#